data_AF-O28810-F1
#
_entry.id   AF-O28810-F1
#
_cell.length_a   1.000
_cell.length_b   1.000
_cell.length_c   1.000
_cell.angle_alpha   90.00
_cell.angle_beta   90.00
_cell.angle_gamma   90.00
#
_symmetry.space_group_name_H-M   'P 1'
#
loop_
_entity.id
_entity.type
_entity.pdbx_description
1 polymer ?
#
loop_
_entity_poly.entity_id
_entity_poly.type
_entity_poly.pdbx_seq_one_letter_code
_entity_poly.pdbx_strand_id
1 'polypeptide(L)'
;MTVLSFTLMVNQFYLTRGFRLIEGKGRMSYIVKAHRLFGYISVGFLLFHPLLEVLPRQFEGSIQPFDAFWKIITTDNSAILLGIAGWAVMLTLAVTSVLRKRLFKNYRKWRTFHGILAVVLITVVGYHVLVLGRHSSLAMKAFYAVLLAGGYVTMIKTYVFDLRREEKWKNRGLKLAEDSSSP
;
A
#
# COMPACT_ATOMS: atom_id res chain seq x y z
N MET A 1 13.92 5.52 11.04
CA MET A 1 13.89 4.85 9.72
C MET A 1 12.51 4.28 9.38
N THR A 2 11.88 3.51 10.27
CA THR A 2 10.55 2.92 10.08
C THR A 2 9.44 3.94 9.73
N VAL A 3 9.44 5.08 10.42
CA VAL A 3 8.51 6.19 10.17
C VAL A 3 8.62 6.72 8.74
N LEU A 4 9.85 6.89 8.23
CA LEU A 4 10.09 7.31 6.84
C LEU A 4 9.57 6.26 5.85
N SER A 5 9.82 4.98 6.11
CA SER A 5 9.35 3.88 5.28
C SER A 5 7.82 3.81 5.24
N PHE A 6 7.16 4.05 6.37
CA PHE A 6 5.69 4.16 6.43
C PHE A 6 5.17 5.35 5.63
N THR A 7 5.80 6.52 5.75
CA THR A 7 5.46 7.69 4.91
C THR A 7 5.62 7.40 3.42
N LEU A 8 6.71 6.72 3.02
CA LEU A 8 6.91 6.28 1.63
C LEU A 8 5.85 5.27 1.17
N MET A 9 5.37 4.41 2.07
CA MET A 9 4.28 3.47 1.81
C MET A 9 2.95 4.20 1.61
N VAL A 10 2.59 5.15 2.47
CA VAL A 10 1.39 5.99 2.31
C VAL A 10 1.47 6.82 1.02
N ASN A 11 2.66 7.35 0.70
CA ASN A 11 2.90 8.11 -0.53
C ASN A 11 2.60 7.31 -1.82
N GLN A 12 2.58 5.96 -1.77
CA GLN A 12 2.20 5.14 -2.92
C GLN A 12 0.79 5.45 -3.43
N PHE A 13 -0.12 5.87 -2.56
CA PHE A 13 -1.50 6.23 -2.90
C PHE A 13 -1.59 7.58 -3.62
N TYR A 14 -0.57 8.42 -3.48
CA TYR A 14 -0.46 9.71 -4.15
C TYR A 14 0.24 9.59 -5.51
N LEU A 15 1.06 8.55 -5.71
CA LEU A 15 1.67 8.18 -6.99
C LEU A 15 0.66 7.51 -7.95
N THR A 16 -0.52 8.10 -8.07
CA THR A 16 -1.60 7.64 -8.93
C THR A 16 -1.79 8.56 -10.13
N ARG A 17 -2.56 8.09 -11.11
CA ARG A 17 -2.89 8.87 -12.30
C ARG A 17 -3.57 10.21 -11.96
N GLY A 18 -4.30 10.27 -10.84
CA GLY A 18 -5.01 11.47 -10.39
C GLY A 18 -4.10 12.66 -10.10
N PHE A 19 -2.87 12.42 -9.61
CA PHE A 19 -1.93 13.50 -9.30
C PHE A 19 -1.40 14.22 -10.56
N ARG A 20 -1.51 13.60 -11.75
CA ARG A 20 -1.21 14.26 -13.04
C ARG A 20 -2.08 15.49 -13.31
N LEU A 21 -3.25 15.60 -12.68
CA LEU A 21 -4.09 16.79 -12.81
C LEU A 21 -3.43 18.03 -12.20
N ILE A 22 -2.53 17.86 -11.23
CA ILE A 22 -1.79 18.96 -10.60
C ILE A 22 -0.51 19.26 -11.40
N GLU A 23 0.22 18.22 -11.84
CA GLU A 23 1.43 18.38 -12.66
C GLU A 23 1.14 18.03 -14.13
N GLY A 24 0.63 19.01 -14.87
CA GLY A 24 0.07 18.89 -16.23
C GLY A 24 0.94 18.27 -17.35
N LYS A 25 2.11 17.68 -17.07
CA LYS A 25 3.00 17.08 -18.09
C LYS A 25 3.70 15.77 -17.71
N GLY A 26 3.46 15.19 -16.54
CA GLY A 26 4.09 13.92 -16.16
C GLY A 26 3.67 12.77 -17.10
N ARG A 27 4.59 12.16 -17.85
CA ARG A 27 4.29 10.92 -18.62
C ARG A 27 3.94 9.81 -17.62
N MET A 28 2.87 9.06 -17.88
CA MET A 28 2.41 7.95 -17.03
C MET A 28 3.53 6.95 -16.69
N SER A 29 4.49 6.79 -17.60
CA SER A 29 5.66 5.95 -17.40
C SER A 29 6.53 6.38 -16.22
N TYR A 30 6.69 7.68 -15.97
CA TYR A 30 7.48 8.19 -14.83
C TYR A 30 6.79 7.87 -13.50
N ILE A 31 5.49 8.10 -13.41
CA ILE A 31 4.71 7.79 -12.19
C ILE A 31 4.82 6.29 -11.85
N VAL A 32 4.67 5.42 -12.85
CA VAL A 32 4.81 3.97 -12.65
C VAL A 32 6.25 3.56 -12.29
N LYS A 33 7.27 4.28 -12.78
CA LYS A 33 8.66 4.06 -12.36
C LYS A 33 8.87 4.49 -10.90
N ALA A 34 8.37 5.67 -10.52
CA ALA A 34 8.45 6.19 -9.16
C ALA A 34 7.72 5.28 -8.16
N HIS A 35 6.49 4.86 -8.49
CA HIS A 35 5.71 3.92 -7.68
C HIS A 35 6.48 2.61 -7.42
N ARG A 36 7.11 2.05 -8.46
CA ARG A 36 7.94 0.84 -8.30
C ARG A 36 9.18 1.09 -7.44
N LEU A 37 9.91 2.18 -7.68
CA LEU A 37 11.12 2.50 -6.93
C LEU A 37 10.82 2.70 -5.44
N PHE A 38 9.88 3.59 -5.13
CA PHE A 38 9.49 3.86 -3.74
C PHE A 38 8.79 2.66 -3.09
N GLY A 39 8.06 1.86 -3.86
CA GLY A 39 7.52 0.58 -3.42
C GLY A 39 8.62 -0.39 -2.97
N TYR A 40 9.68 -0.57 -3.77
CA TYR A 40 10.79 -1.44 -3.40
C TYR A 40 11.57 -0.92 -2.18
N ILE A 41 11.81 0.39 -2.09
CA ILE A 41 12.49 0.98 -0.94
C ILE A 41 11.66 0.79 0.33
N SER A 42 10.36 1.13 0.30
CA SER A 42 9.47 1.01 1.46
C SER A 42 9.33 -0.44 1.92
N VAL A 43 9.06 -1.37 1.01
CA VAL A 43 8.96 -2.81 1.34
C VAL A 43 10.29 -3.34 1.86
N GLY A 44 11.42 -2.97 1.26
CA GLY A 44 12.74 -3.40 1.72
C GLY A 44 12.99 -3.07 3.18
N PHE A 45 12.78 -1.82 3.58
CA PHE A 45 12.94 -1.42 4.98
C PHE A 45 11.90 -2.05 5.92
N LEU A 46 10.64 -2.15 5.49
CA LEU A 46 9.57 -2.72 6.31
C LEU A 46 9.70 -4.24 6.48
N LEU A 47 10.31 -4.94 5.52
CA LEU A 47 10.61 -6.37 5.64
C LEU A 47 11.56 -6.63 6.80
N PHE A 48 12.59 -5.79 6.95
CA PHE A 48 13.56 -5.87 8.04
C PHE A 48 13.09 -5.20 9.34
N HIS A 49 11.91 -4.58 9.38
CA HIS A 49 11.45 -3.85 10.57
C HIS A 49 11.43 -4.69 11.85
N PRO A 50 10.87 -5.92 11.89
CA PRO A 50 10.89 -6.74 13.10
C PRO A 50 12.32 -7.05 13.58
N LEU A 51 13.24 -7.26 12.65
CA LEU A 51 14.66 -7.51 12.97
C LEU A 51 15.31 -6.25 13.55
N LEU A 52 15.04 -5.08 12.97
CA LEU A 52 15.57 -3.80 13.45
C LEU A 52 15.06 -3.41 14.85
N GLU A 53 13.90 -3.93 15.28
CA GLU A 53 13.37 -3.73 16.65
C GLU A 53 13.95 -4.73 17.66
N VAL A 54 14.29 -5.95 17.21
CA VAL A 54 14.88 -7.00 18.06
C VAL A 54 16.39 -6.80 18.23
N LEU A 55 17.10 -6.35 17.19
CA LEU A 55 18.55 -6.21 17.22
C LEU A 55 19.03 -5.28 18.37
N PRO A 56 18.47 -4.09 18.64
CA PRO A 56 18.92 -3.28 19.77
C PRO A 56 18.85 -3.99 21.12
N ARG A 57 17.85 -4.89 21.30
CA ARG A 57 17.68 -5.65 22.56
C ARG A 57 18.81 -6.65 22.83
N GLN A 58 19.55 -7.06 21.79
CA GLN A 58 20.71 -7.95 21.94
C GLN A 58 21.82 -7.32 22.79
N PHE A 59 21.91 -5.99 22.82
CA PHE A 59 22.93 -5.27 23.59
C PHE A 59 22.52 -5.01 25.04
N GLU A 60 21.22 -5.14 25.35
CA GLU A 60 20.66 -4.80 26.67
C GLU A 60 20.32 -6.02 27.54
N GLY A 61 20.21 -7.24 26.97
CA GLY A 61 19.84 -8.43 27.74
C GLY A 61 20.34 -9.75 27.16
N SER A 62 20.62 -10.71 28.03
CA SER A 62 21.16 -12.06 27.73
C SER A 62 20.20 -13.01 27.00
N ILE A 63 19.10 -12.50 26.41
CA ILE A 63 18.11 -13.31 25.72
C ILE A 63 18.60 -13.58 24.29
N GLN A 64 18.64 -14.85 23.89
CA GLN A 64 19.06 -15.19 22.53
C GLN A 64 18.08 -14.60 21.50
N PRO A 65 18.54 -14.18 20.31
CA PRO A 65 17.68 -13.56 19.30
C PRO A 65 16.49 -14.43 18.88
N PHE A 66 16.70 -15.74 18.82
CA PHE A 66 15.65 -16.70 18.48
C PHE A 66 14.56 -16.76 19.57
N ASP A 67 14.94 -16.73 20.85
CA ASP A 67 13.98 -16.70 21.97
C ASP A 67 13.16 -15.41 21.96
N ALA A 68 13.79 -14.26 21.68
CA ALA A 68 13.10 -12.99 21.54
C ALA A 68 12.12 -13.01 20.36
N PHE A 69 12.52 -13.57 19.22
CA PHE A 69 11.65 -13.74 18.04
C PHE A 69 10.48 -14.68 18.32
N TRP A 70 10.73 -15.83 18.94
CA TRP A 70 9.69 -16.79 19.31
C TRP A 70 8.69 -16.18 20.28
N LYS A 71 9.18 -15.44 21.29
CA LYS A 71 8.33 -14.69 22.22
C LYS A 71 7.45 -13.69 21.49
N ILE A 72 7.98 -12.92 20.54
CA ILE A 72 7.20 -11.96 19.75
C ILE A 72 6.08 -12.67 18.98
N ILE A 73 6.37 -13.79 18.30
CA ILE A 73 5.35 -14.52 17.52
C ILE A 73 4.28 -15.15 18.41
N THR A 74 4.64 -15.58 19.61
CA THR A 74 3.73 -16.26 20.56
C THR A 74 3.03 -15.33 21.55
N THR A 75 3.31 -14.02 21.51
CA THR A 75 2.67 -13.06 22.41
C THR A 75 1.20 -12.85 22.01
N ASP A 76 0.32 -12.81 23.00
CA ASP A 76 -1.12 -12.51 22.89
C ASP A 76 -1.43 -11.01 22.72
N ASN A 77 -0.39 -10.18 22.54
CA ASN A 77 -0.53 -8.75 22.42
C ASN A 77 -1.13 -8.39 21.06
N SER A 78 -2.33 -7.82 21.08
CA SER A 78 -3.06 -7.38 19.89
C SER A 78 -2.24 -6.49 18.96
N ALA A 79 -1.30 -5.71 19.51
CA ALA A 79 -0.41 -4.85 18.74
C ALA A 79 0.57 -5.62 17.86
N ILE A 80 1.12 -6.70 18.43
CA ILE A 80 2.07 -7.56 17.76
C ILE A 80 1.33 -8.38 16.70
N LEU A 81 0.14 -8.89 17.02
CA LEU A 81 -0.72 -9.60 16.07
C LEU A 81 -1.08 -8.74 14.86
N LEU A 82 -1.43 -7.46 15.06
CA LEU A 82 -1.68 -6.53 13.96
C LEU A 82 -0.41 -6.23 13.15
N GLY A 83 0.75 -6.14 13.81
CA GLY A 83 2.04 -6.01 13.14
C GLY A 83 2.35 -7.21 12.24
N ILE A 84 2.14 -8.43 12.74
CA ILE A 84 2.32 -9.69 12.01
C ILE A 84 1.34 -9.77 10.83
N ALA A 85 0.07 -9.46 11.06
CA ALA A 85 -0.95 -9.44 10.01
C ALA A 85 -0.59 -8.43 8.91
N GLY A 86 -0.21 -7.20 9.28
CA GLY A 86 0.26 -6.18 8.35
C GLY A 86 1.49 -6.65 7.56
N TRP A 87 2.45 -7.30 8.22
CA TRP A 87 3.64 -7.85 7.60
C TRP A 87 3.31 -8.95 6.58
N ALA A 88 2.40 -9.87 6.92
CA ALA A 88 1.95 -10.94 6.01
C ALA A 88 1.20 -10.39 4.78
N VAL A 89 0.33 -9.38 4.99
CA VAL A 89 -0.36 -8.69 3.89
C VAL A 89 0.65 -7.95 3.00
N MET A 90 1.64 -7.28 3.59
CA MET A 90 2.71 -6.60 2.86
C MET A 90 3.52 -7.60 2.01
N LEU A 91 3.89 -8.74 2.58
CA LEU A 91 4.62 -9.80 1.86
C LEU A 91 3.80 -10.30 0.66
N THR A 92 2.51 -10.55 0.87
CA THR A 92 1.59 -10.96 -0.19
C THR A 92 1.47 -9.90 -1.28
N LEU A 93 1.35 -8.62 -0.90
CA LEU A 93 1.32 -7.49 -1.82
C LEU A 93 2.62 -7.40 -2.64
N ALA A 94 3.78 -7.57 -2.01
CA ALA A 94 5.08 -7.53 -2.66
C ALA A 94 5.26 -8.68 -3.67
N VAL A 95 5.00 -9.92 -3.24
CA VAL A 95 5.09 -11.12 -4.08
C VAL A 95 4.16 -11.01 -5.29
N THR A 96 2.91 -10.61 -5.08
CA THR A 96 1.92 -10.47 -6.17
C THR A 96 2.23 -9.32 -7.11
N SER A 97 2.99 -8.32 -6.67
CA SER A 97 3.46 -7.21 -7.49
C SER A 97 4.67 -7.59 -8.36
N VAL A 98 5.68 -8.24 -7.76
CA VAL A 98 6.88 -8.69 -8.47
C VAL A 98 6.54 -9.81 -9.47
N LEU A 99 5.77 -10.80 -9.03
CA LEU A 99 5.38 -11.95 -9.84
C LEU A 99 4.06 -11.73 -10.61
N ARG A 100 3.65 -10.47 -10.82
CA ARG A 100 2.39 -10.10 -11.48
C ARG A 100 2.08 -10.93 -12.73
N LYS A 101 3.04 -10.98 -13.66
CA LYS A 101 2.85 -11.63 -14.96
C LYS A 101 2.68 -13.15 -14.84
N ARG A 102 3.21 -13.77 -13.79
CA ARG A 102 3.10 -15.20 -13.53
C ARG A 102 1.79 -15.55 -12.81
N LEU A 103 1.36 -14.71 -11.87
CA LEU A 103 0.18 -14.96 -11.03
C LEU A 103 -1.13 -14.46 -11.65
N PHE A 104 -1.09 -13.42 -12.49
CA PHE A 104 -2.27 -12.82 -13.07
C PHE A 104 -2.14 -12.67 -14.59
N LYS A 105 -3.02 -13.37 -15.32
CA LYS A 105 -3.17 -13.21 -16.77
C LYS A 105 -3.72 -11.82 -17.15
N ASN A 106 -4.69 -11.33 -16.37
CA ASN A 106 -5.40 -10.08 -16.63
C ASN A 106 -4.87 -8.95 -15.75
N TYR A 107 -4.37 -7.87 -16.38
CA TYR A 107 -3.91 -6.68 -15.67
C TYR A 107 -4.98 -6.07 -14.76
N ARG A 108 -6.25 -6.05 -15.20
CA ARG A 108 -7.39 -5.52 -14.43
C ARG A 108 -7.63 -6.28 -13.12
N LYS A 109 -7.58 -7.62 -13.17
CA LYS A 109 -7.75 -8.48 -11.99
C LYS A 109 -6.63 -8.22 -10.99
N TRP A 110 -5.38 -8.20 -11.47
CA TRP A 110 -4.23 -7.85 -10.64
C TRP A 110 -4.35 -6.46 -10.03
N ARG A 111 -4.69 -5.44 -10.82
CA ARG A 111 -4.82 -4.05 -10.35
C ARG A 111 -5.81 -3.98 -9.19
N THR A 112 -6.98 -4.59 -9.36
CA THR A 112 -8.03 -4.64 -8.32
C THR A 112 -7.56 -5.36 -7.08
N PHE A 113 -6.98 -6.55 -7.23
CA PHE A 113 -6.45 -7.33 -6.12
C PHE A 113 -5.33 -6.59 -5.35
N HIS A 114 -4.38 -6.01 -6.08
CA HIS A 114 -3.31 -5.19 -5.52
C HIS A 114 -3.87 -3.98 -4.77
N GLY A 115 -4.88 -3.29 -5.33
CA GLY A 115 -5.54 -2.19 -4.66
C GLY A 115 -6.23 -2.61 -3.36
N ILE A 116 -6.98 -3.71 -3.37
CA ILE A 116 -7.64 -4.24 -2.17
C ILE A 116 -6.60 -4.57 -1.10
N LEU A 117 -5.54 -5.30 -1.46
CA LEU A 117 -4.44 -5.61 -0.53
C LEU A 117 -3.78 -4.34 0.01
N ALA A 118 -3.59 -3.30 -0.81
CA ALA A 118 -3.02 -2.04 -0.37
C ALA A 118 -3.91 -1.33 0.66
N VAL A 119 -5.24 -1.32 0.47
CA VAL A 119 -6.19 -0.76 1.44
C VAL A 119 -6.16 -1.53 2.75
N VAL A 120 -6.21 -2.86 2.68
CA VAL A 120 -6.11 -3.71 3.88
C VAL A 120 -4.79 -3.44 4.61
N LEU A 121 -3.68 -3.43 3.87
CA LEU A 121 -2.36 -3.17 4.43
C LEU A 121 -2.31 -1.83 5.17
N ILE A 122 -2.72 -0.75 4.50
CA ILE A 122 -2.60 0.59 5.06
C ILE A 122 -3.58 0.83 6.22
N THR A 123 -4.72 0.13 6.24
CA THR A 123 -5.65 0.13 7.38
C THR A 123 -5.01 -0.52 8.59
N VAL A 124 -4.50 -1.75 8.43
CA VAL A 124 -3.90 -2.54 9.52
C VAL A 124 -2.64 -1.87 10.05
N VAL A 125 -1.73 -1.48 9.16
CA VAL A 125 -0.47 -0.82 9.54
C VAL A 125 -0.74 0.60 10.07
N GLY A 126 -1.69 1.33 9.48
CA GLY A 126 -2.08 2.65 9.97
C GLY A 126 -2.60 2.59 11.40
N TYR A 127 -3.45 1.60 11.72
CA TYR A 127 -3.91 1.36 13.09
C TYR A 127 -2.75 1.01 14.02
N HIS A 128 -1.86 0.10 13.59
CA HIS A 128 -0.65 -0.26 14.34
C HIS A 128 0.21 0.98 14.67
N VAL A 129 0.43 1.88 13.71
CA VAL A 129 1.22 3.10 13.93
C VAL A 129 0.49 4.11 14.83
N LEU A 130 -0.79 4.37 14.60
CA LEU A 130 -1.55 5.41 15.30
C LEU A 130 -1.89 5.06 16.75
N VAL A 131 -2.23 3.79 17.00
CA VAL A 131 -2.68 3.33 18.32
C VAL A 131 -1.49 2.82 19.14
N LEU A 132 -0.54 2.13 18.51
CA LEU A 132 0.47 1.32 19.20
C LEU A 132 1.89 1.83 19.01
N GLY A 133 2.09 2.80 18.11
CA GLY A 133 3.38 3.41 17.86
C GLY A 133 3.88 4.20 19.07
N ARG A 134 4.92 3.66 19.75
CA ARG A 134 5.58 4.26 20.93
C ARG A 134 6.18 5.66 20.69
N HIS A 135 6.38 6.04 19.44
CA HIS A 135 7.09 7.28 19.05
C HIS A 135 6.19 8.32 18.37
N SER A 136 4.86 8.22 18.52
CA SER A 136 3.93 9.13 17.85
C SER A 136 3.36 10.18 18.82
N SER A 137 3.80 11.43 18.67
CA SER A 137 3.15 12.58 19.32
C SER A 137 1.74 12.79 18.74
N LEU A 138 0.88 13.53 19.45
CA LEU A 138 -0.47 13.85 18.96
C LEU A 138 -0.43 14.52 17.58
N ALA A 139 0.49 15.45 17.37
CA ALA A 139 0.68 16.12 16.08
C ALA A 139 1.04 15.13 14.96
N MET A 140 1.93 14.18 15.26
CA MET A 140 2.32 13.13 14.30
C MET A 140 1.15 12.18 13.98
N LYS A 141 0.34 11.82 14.97
CA LYS A 141 -0.89 11.03 14.76
C LYS A 141 -1.89 11.77 13.87
N ALA A 142 -2.12 13.06 14.12
CA ALA A 142 -2.99 13.90 13.31
C ALA A 142 -2.50 14.01 11.87
N PHE A 143 -1.19 14.23 11.68
CA PHE A 143 -0.56 14.26 10.37
C PHE A 143 -0.77 12.95 9.58
N TYR A 144 -0.53 11.80 10.22
CA TYR A 144 -0.77 10.51 9.56
C TYR A 144 -2.25 10.24 9.30
N ALA A 145 -3.16 10.65 10.18
CA ALA A 145 -4.59 10.52 9.92
C ALA A 145 -5.01 11.29 8.66
N VAL A 146 -4.52 12.52 8.47
CA VAL A 146 -4.78 13.32 7.27
C VAL A 146 -4.16 12.69 6.02
N LEU A 147 -2.91 12.22 6.10
CA LEU A 147 -2.26 11.54 4.98
C LEU A 147 -2.98 10.25 4.58
N LEU A 148 -3.42 9.45 5.55
CA LEU A 148 -4.18 8.22 5.30
C LEU A 148 -5.54 8.54 4.65
N ALA A 149 -6.28 9.50 5.20
CA ALA A 149 -7.54 9.96 4.63
C ALA A 149 -7.38 10.45 3.19
N GLY A 150 -6.36 11.27 2.93
CA GLY A 150 -6.03 11.74 1.59
C GLY A 150 -5.67 10.58 0.64
N GLY A 151 -4.87 9.61 1.10
CA GLY A 151 -4.51 8.42 0.35
C GLY A 151 -5.72 7.54 -0.03
N TYR A 152 -6.68 7.38 0.88
CA TYR A 152 -7.94 6.68 0.56
C TYR A 152 -8.74 7.44 -0.50
N VAL A 153 -8.87 8.76 -0.36
CA VAL A 153 -9.60 9.59 -1.33
C VAL A 153 -8.97 9.53 -2.72
N THR A 154 -7.64 9.63 -2.83
CA THR A 154 -6.96 9.55 -4.14
C THR A 154 -7.14 8.19 -4.79
N MET A 155 -7.10 7.11 -4.01
CA MET A 155 -7.33 5.76 -4.51
C MET A 155 -8.78 5.58 -4.98
N ILE A 156 -9.76 5.92 -4.16
CA ILE A 156 -11.19 5.81 -4.52
C ILE A 156 -11.48 6.59 -5.79
N LYS A 157 -11.01 7.85 -5.88
CA LYS A 157 -11.15 8.67 -7.09
C LYS A 157 -10.56 7.99 -8.32
N THR A 158 -9.42 7.32 -8.18
CA THR A 158 -8.78 6.59 -9.29
C THR A 158 -9.64 5.42 -9.78
N TYR A 159 -10.19 4.62 -8.87
CA TYR A 159 -11.06 3.49 -9.25
C TYR A 159 -12.40 3.94 -9.83
N VAL A 160 -13.04 4.94 -9.22
CA VAL A 160 -14.30 5.51 -9.72
C VAL A 160 -14.11 6.16 -11.10
N PHE A 161 -12.96 6.78 -11.35
CA PHE A 161 -12.65 7.35 -12.66
C PHE A 161 -12.43 6.27 -13.73
N ASP A 162 -11.84 5.14 -13.38
CA ASP A 162 -11.70 4.00 -14.29
C ASP A 162 -13.08 3.40 -14.63
N LEU A 163 -13.98 3.25 -13.65
CA LEU A 163 -15.36 2.78 -13.88
C LEU A 163 -16.15 3.69 -14.83
N ARG A 164 -16.15 5.01 -14.58
CA ARG A 164 -16.86 5.98 -15.45
C ARG A 164 -16.34 5.99 -16.89
N ARG A 165 -15.03 5.76 -17.06
CA ARG A 165 -14.43 5.66 -18.40
C ARG A 165 -14.98 4.45 -19.14
N GLU A 166 -15.10 3.31 -18.48
CA GLU A 166 -15.60 2.07 -19.08
C GLU A 166 -17.04 2.19 -19.51
N GLU A 167 -17.89 2.75 -18.66
CA GLU A 167 -19.26 3.08 -19.01
C GLU A 167 -19.33 3.99 -20.24
N LYS A 168 -18.51 5.04 -20.29
CA LYS A 168 -18.42 5.94 -21.45
C LYS A 168 -17.94 5.23 -22.74
N TRP A 169 -17.08 4.22 -22.65
CA TRP A 169 -16.67 3.43 -23.82
C TRP A 169 -17.75 2.44 -24.25
N LYS A 170 -18.41 1.78 -23.29
CA LYS A 170 -19.53 0.86 -23.55
C LYS A 170 -20.68 1.60 -24.24
N ASN A 171 -21.08 2.76 -23.72
CA ASN A 171 -22.16 3.57 -24.29
C ASN A 171 -21.82 4.10 -25.68
N ARG A 172 -20.55 4.45 -25.93
CA ARG A 172 -20.09 4.82 -27.28
C ARG A 172 -20.10 3.63 -28.24
N GLY A 173 -19.72 2.45 -27.79
CA GLY A 173 -19.81 1.23 -28.60
C GLY A 173 -21.25 0.89 -28.98
N LEU A 174 -22.19 1.00 -28.04
CA LEU A 174 -23.62 0.79 -28.30
C LEU A 174 -24.18 1.80 -29.30
N LYS A 175 -23.84 3.08 -29.15
CA LYS A 175 -24.27 4.13 -30.08
C LYS A 175 -23.76 3.88 -31.51
N LEU A 176 -22.48 3.50 -31.67
CA LEU A 176 -21.93 3.18 -33.00
C LEU A 176 -22.58 1.94 -33.63
N ALA A 177 -22.97 0.95 -32.82
CA ALA A 177 -23.70 -0.21 -33.31
C ALA A 177 -25.11 0.15 -33.78
N GLU A 178 -25.82 1.00 -33.03
CA GLU A 178 -27.13 1.55 -33.39
C GLU A 178 -27.07 2.38 -34.70
N ASP A 179 -26.11 3.30 -34.78
CA ASP A 179 -25.86 4.13 -35.97
C ASP A 179 -25.55 3.26 -37.21
N SER A 180 -24.85 2.12 -37.04
CA SER A 180 -24.53 1.19 -38.15
C SER A 180 -25.70 0.29 -38.57
N SER A 181 -26.76 0.20 -37.77
CA SER A 181 -27.97 -0.58 -38.05
C SER A 181 -29.11 0.24 -38.63
N SER A 182 -28.95 1.56 -38.68
CA SER A 182 -29.92 2.48 -39.30
C SER A 182 -29.75 2.42 -40.83
N PRO A 183 -30.84 2.17 -41.59
CA PRO A 183 -30.82 1.94 -43.04
C PRO A 183 -30.43 3.16 -43.87
#